data_AF-A0A125Q716-F1
#
_entry.id   AF-A0A125Q716-F1
#
_cell.length_a   1.000
_cell.length_b   1.000
_cell.length_c   1.000
_cell.angle_alpha   90.00
_cell.angle_beta   90.00
_cell.angle_gamma   90.00
#
_symmetry.space_group_name_H-M   'P 1'
#
loop_
_entity.id
_entity.type
_entity.pdbx_description
1 polymer ?
#
loop_
_entity_poly.entity_id
_entity_poly.type
_entity_poly.pdbx_seq_one_letter_code
_entity_poly.pdbx_strand_id
1 'polypeptide(L)'
;MPSNERVKINLPSAVLVLAIAAMGAPGVAAAAECQSQDTGITLSPGFCATVFADNLGHVRHLAVSSDNVVYANTWSGRYYHNDTPPPGGFLLALKDTTGSGKADVVKRFGPDKAAGAAGGTGIVLYNGGLYAELNDKIVRYARAAGDVAPAGQARTVLSGLPLTGDHPMHPFIIDAKGNLFVDLGSATNACQANNRMPLSPGHKPCTELETRGGTWRYDANKTGQTFSASERYATGIRNGEGFGIDKAGRLYVTQHGRDQLSQNWPKLYTVDQGVELPAEELLELKQGGDYGWPECYYDQVQNKLVLAPEYGGDGGKTVGACASKQAPVAAFPGHLAPNDLLIYTGTQFPGPYRDGAFIAFHGSWNRAPRDQAGYNVVFQPLSDGKAANHYVVFADGFAGAHMDPGRAAFRPSGLAMGPDGALYIGDDVHGRIWRVTYHGDAATAQVAAAPAPAAASGPGGGAVPPEGTHADAGRTTPDLPVPPGATKDQVALGDRIFHGEASNGTCAGCHGSDAKGTPVGPDLASGVWNFGDGSLAAITKTVTEGVPRPRNYTGAMPPKGGAELSDSDTAAVAAYVWAISHAK
;
A
#
# COMPACT_ATOMS: atom_id res chain seq x y z
N MET A 1 -1.59 -37.04 -86.59
CA MET A 1 -2.88 -37.00 -85.86
C MET A 1 -3.07 -38.38 -85.26
N PRO A 2 -2.88 -38.57 -83.94
CA PRO A 2 -2.61 -39.89 -83.39
C PRO A 2 -3.82 -40.58 -82.76
N SER A 3 -3.68 -41.90 -82.78
CA SER A 3 -4.43 -43.00 -82.16
C SER A 3 -5.13 -42.72 -80.83
N ASN A 4 -6.35 -43.25 -80.72
CA ASN A 4 -7.03 -43.46 -79.45
C ASN A 4 -7.53 -44.92 -79.39
N GLU A 5 -6.89 -45.72 -78.55
CA GLU A 5 -7.26 -47.11 -78.28
C GLU A 5 -7.51 -47.26 -76.77
N ARG A 6 -8.64 -47.88 -76.40
CA ARG A 6 -9.01 -48.17 -75.01
C ARG A 6 -8.50 -49.55 -74.62
N VAL A 7 -7.93 -49.68 -73.42
CA VAL A 7 -7.80 -50.97 -72.73
C VAL A 7 -8.23 -50.82 -71.26
N LYS A 8 -9.09 -51.74 -70.83
CA LYS A 8 -9.54 -51.97 -69.45
C LYS A 8 -8.44 -52.67 -68.65
N ILE A 9 -8.33 -52.46 -67.33
CA ILE A 9 -7.85 -53.48 -66.37
C ILE A 9 -8.35 -53.16 -64.94
N ASN A 10 -8.55 -54.26 -64.20
CA ASN A 10 -9.20 -54.49 -62.91
C ASN A 10 -8.63 -53.78 -61.67
N LEU A 11 -9.48 -53.62 -60.65
CA LEU A 11 -9.10 -53.45 -59.24
C LEU A 11 -8.41 -54.72 -58.68
N PRO A 12 -7.48 -54.55 -57.73
CA PRO A 12 -7.79 -55.04 -56.39
C PRO A 12 -7.40 -54.06 -55.26
N SER A 13 -8.04 -54.28 -54.12
CA SER A 13 -7.97 -53.55 -52.86
C SER A 13 -6.56 -53.44 -52.28
N ALA A 14 -6.18 -52.24 -51.84
CA ALA A 14 -5.08 -52.01 -50.92
C ALA A 14 -5.62 -51.33 -49.65
N VAL A 15 -5.46 -52.03 -48.52
CA VAL A 15 -5.75 -51.54 -47.17
C VAL A 15 -4.70 -50.47 -46.83
N LEU A 16 -5.14 -49.22 -46.69
CA LEU A 16 -4.30 -48.14 -46.18
C LEU A 16 -4.56 -47.98 -44.68
N VAL A 17 -3.62 -48.46 -43.86
CA VAL A 17 -3.59 -48.19 -42.42
C VAL A 17 -3.22 -46.73 -42.24
N LEU A 18 -4.20 -45.91 -41.87
CA LEU A 18 -3.97 -44.52 -41.47
C LEU A 18 -3.35 -44.52 -40.06
N ALA A 19 -2.05 -44.26 -39.97
CA ALA A 19 -1.42 -43.89 -38.71
C ALA A 19 -1.91 -42.49 -38.31
N ILE A 20 -2.85 -42.42 -37.38
CA ILE A 20 -3.24 -41.17 -36.74
C ILE A 20 -2.09 -40.79 -35.81
N ALA A 21 -1.22 -39.89 -36.25
CA ALA A 21 -0.35 -39.14 -35.36
C ALA A 21 -1.26 -38.26 -34.50
N ALA A 22 -1.46 -38.63 -33.23
CA ALA A 22 -2.09 -37.76 -32.26
C ALA A 22 -1.22 -36.51 -32.09
N MET A 23 -1.62 -35.42 -32.74
CA MET A 23 -1.13 -34.08 -32.40
C MET A 23 -1.62 -33.79 -30.99
N GLY A 24 -0.73 -33.98 -30.01
CA GLY A 24 -0.98 -33.57 -28.63
C GLY A 24 -1.30 -32.08 -28.61
N ALA A 25 -2.48 -31.73 -28.11
CA ALA A 25 -2.89 -30.35 -27.95
C ALA A 25 -1.89 -29.61 -27.03
N PRO A 26 -1.34 -28.44 -27.43
CA PRO A 26 -0.43 -27.66 -26.60
C PRO A 26 -1.20 -26.83 -25.55
N GLY A 27 -2.11 -27.48 -24.81
CA GLY A 27 -3.03 -26.80 -23.88
C GLY A 27 -3.07 -27.36 -22.46
N VAL A 28 -2.42 -28.50 -22.19
CA VAL A 28 -2.54 -29.18 -20.88
C VAL A 28 -1.36 -28.90 -19.96
N ALA A 29 -0.17 -28.57 -20.50
CA ALA A 29 1.03 -28.36 -19.69
C ALA A 29 1.03 -27.04 -18.90
N ALA A 30 0.51 -25.93 -19.48
CA ALA A 30 0.51 -24.63 -18.83
C ALA A 30 -0.57 -24.47 -17.73
N ALA A 31 -1.63 -25.29 -17.75
CA ALA A 31 -2.64 -25.31 -16.70
C ALA A 31 -2.19 -26.11 -15.45
N ALA A 32 -1.17 -26.97 -15.60
CA ALA A 32 -0.70 -27.85 -14.53
C ALA A 32 0.25 -27.16 -13.52
N GLU A 33 0.93 -26.07 -13.87
CA GLU A 33 1.92 -25.41 -13.00
C GLU A 33 1.32 -24.56 -11.87
N CYS A 34 0.03 -24.24 -11.95
CA CYS A 34 -0.65 -23.33 -11.04
C CYS A 34 -1.41 -24.00 -9.89
N GLN A 35 -1.48 -25.33 -9.86
CA GLN A 35 -2.33 -26.05 -8.90
C GLN A 35 -1.63 -26.42 -7.58
N SER A 36 -0.39 -25.96 -7.33
CA SER A 36 0.35 -26.45 -6.14
C SER A 36 1.41 -25.53 -5.55
N GLN A 37 1.43 -24.22 -5.84
CA GLN A 37 2.39 -23.31 -5.18
C GLN A 37 1.69 -22.53 -4.08
N ASP A 38 2.08 -22.81 -2.84
CA ASP A 38 1.74 -21.98 -1.69
C ASP A 38 2.46 -20.64 -1.83
N THR A 39 1.74 -19.64 -2.35
CA THR A 39 2.24 -18.28 -2.54
C THR A 39 1.91 -17.38 -1.35
N GLY A 40 1.18 -17.90 -0.35
CA GLY A 40 0.68 -17.14 0.80
C GLY A 40 -0.50 -16.21 0.52
N ILE A 41 -1.05 -16.19 -0.70
CA ILE A 41 -2.17 -15.32 -1.08
C ILE A 41 -3.31 -16.10 -1.72
N THR A 42 -4.53 -15.59 -1.57
CA THR A 42 -5.71 -16.02 -2.33
C THR A 42 -6.00 -15.02 -3.45
N LEU A 43 -6.64 -15.50 -4.53
CA LEU A 43 -6.95 -14.70 -5.71
C LEU A 43 -8.40 -14.88 -6.14
N SER A 44 -8.92 -13.91 -6.89
CA SER A 44 -10.17 -14.06 -7.63
C SER A 44 -10.19 -15.37 -8.45
N PRO A 45 -11.36 -16.01 -8.63
CA PRO A 45 -11.49 -17.26 -9.37
C PRO A 45 -10.85 -17.22 -10.75
N GLY A 46 -10.11 -18.28 -11.11
CA GLY A 46 -9.45 -18.43 -12.41
C GLY A 46 -8.08 -17.75 -12.52
N PHE A 47 -7.67 -16.97 -11.52
CA PHE A 47 -6.32 -16.41 -11.45
C PHE A 47 -5.36 -17.32 -10.70
N CYS A 48 -4.08 -17.20 -11.02
CA CYS A 48 -2.98 -17.90 -10.39
C CYS A 48 -1.83 -16.94 -10.12
N ALA A 49 -1.10 -17.15 -9.02
CA ALA A 49 0.16 -16.47 -8.74
C ALA A 49 1.33 -17.44 -8.74
N THR A 50 2.49 -16.96 -9.17
CA THR A 50 3.80 -17.53 -8.83
C THR A 50 4.61 -16.51 -8.05
N VAL A 51 5.53 -16.98 -7.19
CA VAL A 51 6.57 -16.11 -6.61
C VAL A 51 7.62 -15.88 -7.69
N PHE A 52 7.63 -14.68 -8.26
CA PHE A 52 8.57 -14.28 -9.30
C PHE A 52 9.97 -14.04 -8.71
N ALA A 53 10.04 -13.38 -7.56
CA ALA A 53 11.26 -13.14 -6.80
C ALA A 53 10.93 -12.88 -5.33
N ASP A 54 11.94 -12.99 -4.45
CA ASP A 54 11.75 -12.82 -3.00
C ASP A 54 13.04 -12.35 -2.32
N ASN A 55 12.94 -11.90 -1.06
CA ASN A 55 14.04 -11.40 -0.24
C ASN A 55 14.78 -10.20 -0.88
N LEU A 56 14.00 -9.30 -1.50
CA LEU A 56 14.52 -8.12 -2.19
C LEU A 56 14.58 -6.87 -1.30
N GLY A 57 14.25 -6.99 -0.01
CA GLY A 57 14.11 -5.84 0.89
C GLY A 57 12.85 -5.04 0.59
N HIS A 58 12.80 -3.78 1.00
CA HIS A 58 11.56 -2.99 0.94
C HIS A 58 11.20 -2.51 -0.48
N VAL A 59 10.65 -3.41 -1.30
CA VAL A 59 10.20 -3.12 -2.68
C VAL A 59 9.01 -2.15 -2.65
N ARG A 60 9.09 -1.10 -3.47
CA ARG A 60 8.03 -0.11 -3.67
C ARG A 60 7.44 -0.28 -5.07
N HIS A 61 7.28 0.78 -5.86
CA HIS A 61 6.68 0.68 -7.19
C HIS A 61 7.51 -0.18 -8.15
N LEU A 62 6.81 -0.69 -9.15
CA LEU A 62 7.33 -1.59 -10.17
C LEU A 62 7.15 -0.98 -11.57
N ALA A 63 8.03 -1.36 -12.50
CA ALA A 63 7.84 -1.08 -13.93
C ALA A 63 8.34 -2.26 -14.75
N VAL A 64 7.60 -2.69 -15.77
CA VAL A 64 8.03 -3.81 -16.63
C VAL A 64 8.30 -3.34 -18.05
N SER A 65 9.46 -3.68 -18.58
CA SER A 65 9.84 -3.32 -19.95
C SER A 65 9.27 -4.28 -20.99
N SER A 66 9.24 -3.81 -22.24
CA SER A 66 8.82 -4.62 -23.39
C SER A 66 9.69 -5.87 -23.62
N ASP A 67 10.91 -5.89 -23.09
CA ASP A 67 11.82 -7.04 -23.10
C ASP A 67 11.79 -7.89 -21.81
N ASN A 68 10.68 -7.79 -21.05
CA ASN A 68 10.36 -8.57 -19.85
C ASN A 68 11.34 -8.38 -18.68
N VAL A 69 11.95 -7.20 -18.54
CA VAL A 69 12.69 -6.86 -17.32
C VAL A 69 11.72 -6.18 -16.34
N VAL A 70 11.60 -6.73 -15.14
CA VAL A 70 10.89 -6.12 -14.03
C VAL A 70 11.88 -5.23 -13.28
N TYR A 71 11.61 -3.94 -13.25
CA TYR A 71 12.32 -2.97 -12.44
C TYR A 71 11.53 -2.68 -11.18
N ALA A 72 12.24 -2.50 -10.07
CA ALA A 72 11.64 -2.07 -8.81
C ALA A 72 12.48 -0.96 -8.18
N ASN A 73 11.82 0.01 -7.57
CA ASN A 73 12.48 0.87 -6.59
C ASN A 73 12.41 0.20 -5.21
N THR A 74 13.38 0.48 -4.36
CA THR A 74 13.34 0.07 -2.95
C THR A 74 13.61 1.29 -2.09
N TRP A 75 13.08 1.30 -0.88
CA TRP A 75 13.26 2.41 0.04
C TRP A 75 13.56 1.91 1.45
N SER A 76 14.60 2.43 2.09
CA SER A 76 14.90 2.11 3.49
C SER A 76 15.23 3.39 4.26
N GLY A 77 14.71 3.49 5.48
CA GLY A 77 14.86 4.66 6.32
C GLY A 77 14.12 4.53 7.63
N ARG A 78 13.77 5.66 8.23
CA ARG A 78 13.06 5.74 9.53
C ARG A 78 11.85 4.81 9.61
N TYR A 79 11.06 4.73 8.54
CA TYR A 79 9.84 3.93 8.49
C TYR A 79 10.11 2.44 8.73
N TYR A 80 11.26 1.95 8.27
CA TYR A 80 11.73 0.57 8.48
C TYR A 80 12.81 0.53 9.55
N HIS A 81 12.69 1.33 10.62
CA HIS A 81 13.62 1.37 11.75
C HIS A 81 15.11 1.57 11.39
N ASN A 82 15.39 2.14 10.21
CA ASN A 82 16.73 2.23 9.62
C ASN A 82 17.42 0.86 9.46
N ASP A 83 16.63 -0.17 9.16
CA ASP A 83 17.07 -1.52 8.83
C ASP A 83 18.22 -1.51 7.83
N THR A 84 19.00 -2.59 7.84
CA THR A 84 20.12 -2.73 6.91
C THR A 84 19.57 -3.24 5.57
N PRO A 85 19.55 -2.42 4.50
CA PRO A 85 19.07 -2.88 3.20
C PRO A 85 20.05 -3.93 2.63
N PRO A 86 19.57 -4.80 1.72
CA PRO A 86 20.47 -5.73 1.04
C PRO A 86 21.59 -4.99 0.27
N PRO A 87 22.78 -5.60 0.13
CA PRO A 87 23.96 -4.92 -0.41
C PRO A 87 23.77 -4.50 -1.88
N GLY A 88 24.26 -3.29 -2.22
CA GLY A 88 24.16 -2.71 -3.56
C GLY A 88 23.18 -1.54 -3.61
N GLY A 89 22.91 -1.06 -4.83
CA GLY A 89 22.00 0.06 -5.04
C GLY A 89 20.53 -0.25 -4.71
N PHE A 90 19.76 0.83 -4.53
CA PHE A 90 18.32 0.75 -4.21
C PHE A 90 17.42 0.38 -5.39
N LEU A 91 17.93 0.39 -6.62
CA LEU A 91 17.15 -0.01 -7.79
C LEU A 91 17.43 -1.47 -8.13
N LEU A 92 16.37 -2.18 -8.50
CA LEU A 92 16.42 -3.58 -8.90
C LEU A 92 16.05 -3.76 -10.36
N ALA A 93 16.70 -4.72 -11.01
CA ALA A 93 16.35 -5.23 -12.32
C ALA A 93 16.30 -6.75 -12.27
N LEU A 94 15.14 -7.32 -12.56
CA LEU A 94 14.85 -8.74 -12.48
C LEU A 94 14.41 -9.27 -13.85
N LYS A 95 14.86 -10.47 -14.21
CA LYS A 95 14.48 -11.10 -15.48
C LYS A 95 14.35 -12.60 -15.31
N ASP A 96 13.31 -13.15 -15.91
CA ASP A 96 13.18 -14.58 -16.18
C ASP A 96 13.66 -14.84 -17.61
N THR A 97 14.87 -15.37 -17.74
CA THR A 97 15.49 -15.75 -19.01
C THR A 97 15.09 -17.14 -19.47
N THR A 98 14.46 -17.92 -18.58
CA THR A 98 14.11 -19.32 -18.80
C THR A 98 12.65 -19.54 -19.17
N GLY A 99 11.78 -18.56 -18.88
CA GLY A 99 10.33 -18.67 -19.04
C GLY A 99 9.65 -19.49 -17.94
N SER A 100 10.30 -19.67 -16.80
CA SER A 100 9.79 -20.45 -15.66
C SER A 100 8.73 -19.73 -14.80
N GLY A 101 8.46 -18.45 -15.09
CA GLY A 101 7.65 -17.58 -14.25
C GLY A 101 8.38 -17.09 -13.00
N LYS A 102 9.70 -17.28 -12.92
CA LYS A 102 10.59 -16.87 -11.81
C LYS A 102 11.82 -16.16 -12.35
N ALA A 103 12.27 -15.10 -11.67
CA ALA A 103 13.48 -14.40 -12.02
C ALA A 103 14.72 -15.24 -11.68
N ASP A 104 15.49 -15.66 -12.68
CA ASP A 104 16.82 -16.25 -12.50
C ASP A 104 17.93 -15.18 -12.50
N VAL A 105 17.63 -13.97 -12.97
CA VAL A 105 18.54 -12.82 -12.90
C VAL A 105 17.96 -11.76 -11.97
N VAL A 106 18.71 -11.39 -10.94
CA VAL A 106 18.40 -10.27 -10.04
C VAL A 106 19.65 -9.39 -9.91
N LYS A 107 19.54 -8.12 -10.28
CA LYS A 107 20.64 -7.15 -10.22
C LYS A 107 20.22 -5.90 -9.45
N ARG A 108 21.09 -5.44 -8.56
CA ARG A 108 20.99 -4.12 -7.92
C ARG A 108 21.88 -3.12 -8.64
N PHE A 109 21.39 -1.90 -8.82
CA PHE A 109 22.10 -0.81 -9.48
C PHE A 109 21.69 0.56 -8.92
N GLY A 110 22.38 1.60 -9.39
CA GLY A 110 22.22 2.95 -8.86
C GLY A 110 22.93 3.15 -7.51
N PRO A 111 22.77 4.32 -6.89
CA PRO A 111 23.42 4.64 -5.63
C PRO A 111 22.94 3.76 -4.47
N ASP A 112 23.86 3.46 -3.55
CA ASP A 112 23.62 2.64 -2.36
C ASP A 112 23.63 3.50 -1.07
N LYS A 113 23.48 2.85 0.09
CA LYS A 113 23.52 3.52 1.40
C LYS A 113 24.86 4.20 1.67
N ALA A 114 25.98 3.64 1.20
CA ALA A 114 27.32 4.23 1.37
C ALA A 114 27.49 5.52 0.56
N ALA A 115 26.79 5.65 -0.57
CA ALA A 115 26.66 6.86 -1.36
C ALA A 115 25.63 7.87 -0.79
N GLY A 116 25.03 7.59 0.37
CA GLY A 116 24.03 8.46 1.02
C GLY A 116 22.63 8.37 0.41
N ALA A 117 22.33 7.31 -0.35
CA ALA A 117 20.97 7.06 -0.82
C ALA A 117 20.12 6.40 0.27
N ALA A 118 18.84 6.75 0.29
CA ALA A 118 17.81 6.02 1.04
C ALA A 118 16.87 5.21 0.12
N GLY A 119 17.02 5.38 -1.20
CA GLY A 119 16.11 4.82 -2.20
C GLY A 119 14.95 5.76 -2.53
N GLY A 120 13.82 5.19 -2.95
CA GLY A 120 12.61 5.93 -3.28
C GLY A 120 11.43 5.00 -3.59
N THR A 121 10.28 5.60 -3.91
CA THR A 121 9.07 4.87 -4.29
C THR A 121 8.91 4.82 -5.80
N GLY A 122 8.91 5.96 -6.49
CA GLY A 122 8.54 6.02 -7.91
C GLY A 122 9.55 5.38 -8.87
N ILE A 123 9.05 4.63 -9.86
CA ILE A 123 9.84 4.09 -10.98
C ILE A 123 8.97 3.90 -12.22
N VAL A 124 9.40 4.41 -13.39
CA VAL A 124 8.60 4.42 -14.62
C VAL A 124 9.48 4.22 -15.84
N LEU A 125 8.95 3.54 -16.87
CA LEU A 125 9.56 3.48 -18.19
C LEU A 125 8.93 4.50 -19.14
N TYR A 126 9.76 5.29 -19.82
CA TYR A 126 9.30 6.24 -20.83
C TYR A 126 10.34 6.41 -21.94
N ASN A 127 9.92 6.29 -23.20
CA ASN A 127 10.77 6.40 -24.40
C ASN A 127 12.09 5.63 -24.28
N GLY A 128 12.01 4.36 -23.86
CA GLY A 128 13.16 3.46 -23.70
C GLY A 128 14.08 3.79 -22.51
N GLY A 129 13.85 4.88 -21.76
CA GLY A 129 14.56 5.21 -20.54
C GLY A 129 13.85 4.67 -19.30
N LEU A 130 14.63 4.38 -18.26
CA LEU A 130 14.12 4.10 -16.91
C LEU A 130 14.23 5.35 -16.06
N TYR A 131 13.12 5.83 -15.55
CA TYR A 131 13.06 6.95 -14.63
C TYR A 131 12.85 6.40 -13.23
N ALA A 132 13.56 6.94 -12.24
CA ALA A 132 13.43 6.50 -10.87
C ALA A 132 13.56 7.70 -9.91
N GLU A 133 12.80 7.63 -8.82
CA GLU A 133 13.00 8.48 -7.65
C GLU A 133 14.29 8.07 -6.93
N LEU A 134 15.07 9.05 -6.51
CA LEU A 134 16.26 8.86 -5.70
C LEU A 134 16.43 10.04 -4.74
N ASN A 135 16.03 9.89 -3.49
CA ASN A 135 15.97 10.99 -2.52
C ASN A 135 15.14 12.17 -3.09
N ASP A 136 15.71 13.37 -3.15
CA ASP A 136 15.07 14.65 -3.53
C ASP A 136 14.94 14.86 -5.06
N LYS A 137 15.11 13.81 -5.87
CA LYS A 137 15.19 13.95 -7.33
C LYS A 137 14.57 12.78 -8.06
N ILE A 138 14.20 13.06 -9.30
CA ILE A 138 13.90 12.04 -10.32
C ILE A 138 15.07 12.02 -11.30
N VAL A 139 15.60 10.82 -11.53
CA VAL A 139 16.72 10.56 -12.44
C VAL A 139 16.27 9.68 -13.59
N ARG A 140 16.98 9.74 -14.71
CA ARG A 140 16.79 8.89 -15.89
C ARG A 140 18.05 8.10 -16.20
N TYR A 141 17.91 6.80 -16.36
CA TYR A 141 18.91 5.89 -16.90
C TYR A 141 18.64 5.61 -18.38
N ALA A 142 19.70 5.65 -19.18
CA ALA A 142 19.65 5.09 -20.53
C ALA A 142 19.65 3.56 -20.43
N ARG A 143 18.81 2.90 -21.22
CA ARG A 143 18.78 1.44 -21.34
C ARG A 143 19.29 1.05 -22.72
N ALA A 144 20.29 0.18 -22.77
CA ALA A 144 20.67 -0.48 -24.01
C ALA A 144 19.79 -1.72 -24.22
N ALA A 145 19.51 -2.07 -25.48
CA ALA A 145 18.78 -3.30 -25.78
C ALA A 145 19.57 -4.52 -25.28
N GLY A 146 18.89 -5.42 -24.56
CA GLY A 146 19.49 -6.64 -24.01
C GLY A 146 20.11 -6.47 -22.61
N ASP A 147 20.35 -5.25 -22.15
CA ASP A 147 20.82 -5.01 -20.78
C ASP A 147 19.66 -5.21 -19.78
N VAL A 148 19.87 -6.12 -18.82
CA VAL A 148 18.93 -6.30 -17.71
C VAL A 148 18.95 -5.06 -16.80
N ALA A 149 20.13 -4.64 -16.36
CA ALA A 149 20.31 -3.45 -15.54
C ALA A 149 21.04 -2.34 -16.33
N PRO A 150 20.63 -1.07 -16.21
CA PRO A 150 21.38 0.04 -16.80
C PRO A 150 22.83 0.11 -16.28
N ALA A 151 23.81 0.15 -17.19
CA ALA A 151 25.23 0.25 -16.83
C ALA A 151 25.74 1.70 -16.66
N GLY A 152 25.06 2.67 -17.29
CA GLY A 152 25.47 4.08 -17.29
C GLY A 152 25.04 4.85 -16.05
N GLN A 153 25.68 6.00 -15.81
CA GLN A 153 25.23 6.94 -14.79
C GLN A 153 23.87 7.56 -15.15
N ALA A 154 23.06 7.78 -14.13
CA ALA A 154 21.78 8.46 -14.28
C ALA A 154 21.98 9.94 -14.61
N ARG A 155 21.03 10.53 -15.33
CA ARG A 155 20.93 11.99 -15.51
C ARG A 155 19.78 12.53 -14.66
N THR A 156 20.03 13.59 -13.92
CA THR A 156 18.98 14.27 -13.15
C THR A 156 17.97 14.92 -14.09
N VAL A 157 16.70 14.56 -13.95
CA VAL A 157 15.57 15.12 -14.68
C VAL A 157 14.99 16.28 -13.91
N LEU A 158 14.69 16.04 -12.63
CA LEU A 158 14.09 16.97 -11.68
C LEU A 158 14.78 16.83 -10.32
N SER A 159 14.97 17.92 -9.59
CA SER A 159 15.66 17.95 -8.29
C SER A 159 15.03 18.96 -7.33
N GLY A 160 15.42 18.92 -6.05
CA GLY A 160 14.90 19.83 -5.02
C GLY A 160 13.51 19.44 -4.52
N LEU A 161 13.13 18.17 -4.66
CA LEU A 161 11.85 17.67 -4.16
C LEU A 161 11.87 17.60 -2.62
N PRO A 162 10.80 18.03 -1.93
CA PRO A 162 10.81 18.16 -0.48
C PRO A 162 10.86 16.83 0.31
N LEU A 163 11.99 16.52 0.96
CA LEU A 163 12.21 15.28 1.74
C LEU A 163 11.72 15.28 3.20
N THR A 164 11.07 16.35 3.65
CA THR A 164 10.66 16.51 5.05
C THR A 164 9.18 16.16 5.27
N GLY A 165 8.78 16.11 6.55
CA GLY A 165 7.38 15.92 6.93
C GLY A 165 6.94 14.46 6.96
N ASP A 166 5.63 14.26 7.06
CA ASP A 166 5.02 12.93 7.20
C ASP A 166 5.15 12.07 5.94
N HIS A 167 5.11 12.68 4.75
CA HIS A 167 5.14 11.99 3.47
C HIS A 167 6.30 12.50 2.59
N PRO A 168 7.49 11.89 2.68
CA PRO A 168 8.68 12.37 1.98
C PRO A 168 8.96 11.64 0.64
N MET A 169 8.05 10.76 0.18
CA MET A 169 8.19 10.00 -1.06
C MET A 169 7.63 10.77 -2.26
N HIS A 170 8.12 10.46 -3.46
CA HIS A 170 7.76 11.17 -4.69
C HIS A 170 7.32 10.19 -5.80
N PRO A 171 6.19 9.48 -5.61
CA PRO A 171 5.60 8.66 -6.66
C PRO A 171 5.26 9.53 -7.88
N PHE A 172 5.44 8.97 -9.07
CA PHE A 172 5.23 9.72 -10.30
C PHE A 172 4.85 8.82 -11.47
N ILE A 173 4.24 9.41 -12.49
CA ILE A 173 3.95 8.78 -13.79
C ILE A 173 4.36 9.72 -14.93
N ILE A 174 4.62 9.14 -16.11
CA ILE A 174 4.92 9.89 -17.32
C ILE A 174 3.90 9.50 -18.38
N ASP A 175 3.17 10.48 -18.93
CA ASP A 175 2.21 10.22 -20.00
C ASP A 175 2.90 10.04 -21.37
N ALA A 176 2.13 9.62 -22.38
CA ALA A 176 2.64 9.42 -23.73
C ALA A 176 3.16 10.70 -24.41
N LYS A 177 2.85 11.90 -23.87
CA LYS A 177 3.32 13.19 -24.36
C LYS A 177 4.61 13.64 -23.67
N GLY A 178 5.07 12.91 -22.65
CA GLY A 178 6.25 13.25 -21.85
C GLY A 178 5.97 14.20 -20.70
N ASN A 179 4.71 14.38 -20.30
CA ASN A 179 4.40 15.07 -19.05
C ASN A 179 4.72 14.14 -17.89
N LEU A 180 5.65 14.54 -17.03
CA LEU A 180 5.96 13.88 -15.77
C LEU A 180 5.07 14.49 -14.69
N PHE A 181 4.20 13.68 -14.09
CA PHE A 181 3.35 14.05 -12.96
C PHE A 181 3.91 13.42 -11.70
N VAL A 182 4.27 14.23 -10.71
CA VAL A 182 4.85 13.78 -9.43
C VAL A 182 4.01 14.29 -8.27
N ASP A 183 3.66 13.41 -7.35
CA ASP A 183 3.01 13.78 -6.10
C ASP A 183 4.04 14.30 -5.09
N LEU A 184 3.65 15.31 -4.31
CA LEU A 184 4.40 15.73 -3.13
C LEU A 184 3.45 15.67 -1.94
N GLY A 185 3.55 14.59 -1.16
CA GLY A 185 2.71 14.39 0.01
C GLY A 185 2.87 15.46 1.09
N SER A 186 1.84 15.59 1.93
CA SER A 186 1.75 16.59 2.97
C SER A 186 2.84 16.44 4.05
N ALA A 187 3.22 17.56 4.66
CA ALA A 187 4.17 17.55 5.77
C ALA A 187 3.50 17.19 7.09
N THR A 188 2.20 17.45 7.21
CA THR A 188 1.40 17.09 8.39
C THR A 188 0.14 16.31 8.00
N ASN A 189 -0.56 15.77 8.99
CA ASN A 189 -1.75 14.98 8.76
C ASN A 189 -2.94 15.76 8.17
N ALA A 190 -3.11 17.03 8.58
CA ALA A 190 -4.26 17.87 8.21
C ALA A 190 -3.93 19.37 8.16
N CYS A 191 -2.67 19.74 7.89
CA CYS A 191 -2.18 21.12 7.89
C CYS A 191 -2.55 21.91 9.15
N GLN A 192 -2.40 21.26 10.29
CA GLN A 192 -2.84 21.73 11.61
C GLN A 192 -1.69 22.32 12.42
N ALA A 193 -1.99 23.27 13.30
CA ALA A 193 -1.00 23.97 14.12
C ALA A 193 -0.12 23.04 14.97
N ASN A 194 -0.71 21.97 15.52
CA ASN A 194 -0.03 20.93 16.26
C ASN A 194 -0.37 19.57 15.64
N ASN A 195 0.57 19.00 14.87
CA ASN A 195 0.32 17.78 14.11
C ASN A 195 -0.16 16.63 15.02
N ARG A 196 -1.27 15.98 14.63
CA ARG A 196 -1.91 14.84 15.27
C ARG A 196 -2.33 15.06 16.73
N MET A 197 -2.46 16.31 17.17
CA MET A 197 -2.93 16.65 18.51
C MET A 197 -4.44 16.90 18.56
N PRO A 198 -5.12 16.54 19.66
CA PRO A 198 -6.56 16.76 19.79
C PRO A 198 -6.93 18.24 19.66
N LEU A 199 -8.03 18.50 18.95
CA LEU A 199 -8.64 19.83 18.77
C LEU A 199 -7.68 20.89 18.19
N SER A 200 -6.61 20.48 17.50
CA SER A 200 -5.69 21.41 16.85
C SER A 200 -6.37 22.09 15.65
N PRO A 201 -6.43 23.43 15.59
CA PRO A 201 -6.98 24.12 14.43
C PRO A 201 -6.07 23.97 13.20
N GLY A 202 -6.66 24.05 12.02
CA GLY A 202 -5.98 24.11 10.73
C GLY A 202 -5.35 25.49 10.48
N HIS A 203 -4.22 25.53 9.78
CA HIS A 203 -3.65 26.77 9.28
C HIS A 203 -4.52 27.37 8.17
N LYS A 204 -4.82 28.67 8.25
CA LYS A 204 -5.60 29.42 7.27
C LYS A 204 -4.83 30.67 6.82
N PRO A 205 -4.27 30.72 5.59
CA PRO A 205 -4.22 29.63 4.61
C PRO A 205 -3.31 28.48 5.05
N CYS A 206 -3.52 27.29 4.49
CA CYS A 206 -2.57 26.19 4.64
C CYS A 206 -1.34 26.44 3.75
N THR A 207 -0.19 26.75 4.35
CA THR A 207 1.04 27.06 3.61
C THR A 207 1.68 25.82 3.00
N GLU A 208 1.34 24.61 3.46
CA GLU A 208 1.84 23.36 2.85
C GLU A 208 1.44 23.26 1.37
N LEU A 209 0.26 23.75 0.99
CA LEU A 209 -0.27 23.68 -0.38
C LEU A 209 0.58 24.41 -1.43
N GLU A 210 1.53 25.25 -1.00
CA GLU A 210 2.51 25.88 -1.90
C GLU A 210 3.51 24.85 -2.45
N THR A 211 3.85 23.84 -1.66
CA THR A 211 4.95 22.90 -2.00
C THR A 211 4.60 21.42 -1.84
N ARG A 212 3.41 21.12 -1.29
CA ARG A 212 2.95 19.78 -0.91
C ARG A 212 1.43 19.68 -1.02
N GLY A 213 0.88 18.49 -0.79
CA GLY A 213 -0.56 18.27 -0.80
C GLY A 213 -1.14 18.36 -2.22
N GLY A 214 -0.48 17.77 -3.22
CA GLY A 214 -0.86 17.90 -4.61
C GLY A 214 0.08 17.21 -5.59
N THR A 215 -0.15 17.47 -6.88
CA THR A 215 0.64 16.92 -7.99
C THR A 215 1.25 18.06 -8.80
N TRP A 216 2.51 17.94 -9.19
CA TRP A 216 3.24 18.88 -10.05
C TRP A 216 3.57 18.25 -11.39
N ARG A 217 3.62 19.07 -12.45
CA ARG A 217 3.87 18.60 -13.81
C ARG A 217 5.16 19.20 -14.39
N TYR A 218 6.04 18.34 -14.87
CA TYR A 218 7.31 18.70 -15.53
C TYR A 218 7.44 18.02 -16.90
N ASP A 219 8.48 18.35 -17.65
CA ASP A 219 8.79 17.70 -18.93
C ASP A 219 9.82 16.60 -18.75
N ALA A 220 9.44 15.34 -18.96
CA ALA A 220 10.31 14.18 -18.83
C ALA A 220 11.48 14.16 -19.83
N ASN A 221 11.39 14.94 -20.92
CA ASN A 221 12.43 15.02 -21.94
C ASN A 221 13.51 16.06 -21.60
N LYS A 222 13.29 16.91 -20.58
CA LYS A 222 14.26 17.90 -20.12
C LYS A 222 15.05 17.39 -18.92
N THR A 223 16.32 17.76 -18.85
CA THR A 223 17.20 17.46 -17.71
C THR A 223 17.54 18.72 -16.93
N GLY A 224 17.85 18.56 -15.64
CA GLY A 224 18.28 19.66 -14.78
C GLY A 224 17.17 20.62 -14.36
N GLN A 225 15.91 20.18 -14.39
CA GLN A 225 14.81 20.94 -13.81
C GLN A 225 14.94 20.96 -12.27
N THR A 226 14.39 22.00 -11.66
CA THR A 226 14.30 22.12 -10.20
C THR A 226 12.86 22.34 -9.81
N PHE A 227 12.47 21.78 -8.67
CA PHE A 227 11.15 21.95 -8.11
C PHE A 227 10.74 23.43 -8.03
N SER A 228 9.53 23.73 -8.47
CA SER A 228 8.91 25.05 -8.33
C SER A 228 7.43 24.91 -7.99
N ALA A 229 6.97 25.70 -7.02
CA ALA A 229 5.55 25.84 -6.69
C ALA A 229 4.68 26.23 -7.90
N SER A 230 5.25 26.94 -8.89
CA SER A 230 4.55 27.35 -10.11
C SER A 230 4.13 26.19 -11.02
N GLU A 231 4.76 25.03 -10.89
CA GLU A 231 4.50 23.86 -11.75
C GLU A 231 3.35 22.98 -11.22
N ARG A 232 2.61 23.47 -10.21
CA ARG A 232 1.49 22.75 -9.62
C ARG A 232 0.43 22.45 -10.67
N TYR A 233 0.14 21.17 -10.85
CA TYR A 233 -0.88 20.68 -11.75
C TYR A 233 -2.24 20.53 -11.06
N ALA A 234 -2.23 20.02 -9.83
CA ALA A 234 -3.41 19.81 -9.00
C ALA A 234 -3.07 20.00 -7.52
N THR A 235 -4.07 20.30 -6.69
CA THR A 235 -3.91 20.53 -5.25
C THR A 235 -4.99 19.82 -4.44
N GLY A 236 -4.84 19.82 -3.12
CA GLY A 236 -5.80 19.23 -2.20
C GLY A 236 -5.77 17.72 -2.17
N ILE A 237 -4.58 17.14 -2.37
CA ILE A 237 -4.32 15.71 -2.34
C ILE A 237 -3.37 15.42 -1.18
N ARG A 238 -3.80 14.77 -0.10
CA ARG A 238 -2.97 14.63 1.12
C ARG A 238 -1.66 13.89 0.85
N ASN A 239 -1.77 12.69 0.27
CA ASN A 239 -0.64 11.86 -0.13
C ASN A 239 -1.11 10.95 -1.26
N GLY A 240 -0.65 11.22 -2.48
CA GLY A 240 -1.05 10.49 -3.68
C GLY A 240 0.01 9.47 -4.08
N GLU A 241 -0.18 8.21 -3.71
CA GLU A 241 0.85 7.17 -3.88
C GLU A 241 0.74 6.40 -5.19
N GLY A 242 -0.45 6.08 -5.67
CA GLY A 242 -0.64 5.30 -6.89
C GLY A 242 -1.06 6.17 -8.07
N PHE A 243 -0.36 6.07 -9.20
CA PHE A 243 -0.74 6.76 -10.44
C PHE A 243 -1.12 5.78 -11.56
N GLY A 244 -2.15 6.14 -12.33
CA GLY A 244 -2.58 5.35 -13.48
C GLY A 244 -3.04 6.23 -14.63
N ILE A 245 -2.85 5.76 -15.86
CA ILE A 245 -3.37 6.41 -17.07
C ILE A 245 -4.19 5.39 -17.85
N ASP A 246 -5.42 5.75 -18.20
CA ASP A 246 -6.25 4.90 -19.05
C ASP A 246 -5.97 5.11 -20.55
N LYS A 247 -6.58 4.28 -21.40
CA LYS A 247 -6.41 4.35 -22.86
C LYS A 247 -6.88 5.68 -23.48
N ALA A 248 -7.77 6.42 -22.79
CA ALA A 248 -8.23 7.73 -23.24
C ALA A 248 -7.26 8.85 -22.82
N GLY A 249 -6.24 8.53 -22.02
CA GLY A 249 -5.27 9.50 -21.50
C GLY A 249 -5.77 10.24 -20.25
N ARG A 250 -6.82 9.75 -19.57
CA ARG A 250 -7.20 10.28 -18.26
C ARG A 250 -6.19 9.82 -17.23
N LEU A 251 -5.72 10.79 -16.43
CA LEU A 251 -4.78 10.58 -15.34
C LEU A 251 -5.57 10.32 -14.06
N TYR A 252 -5.19 9.29 -13.32
CA TYR A 252 -5.74 8.97 -12.02
C TYR A 252 -4.66 8.96 -10.96
N VAL A 253 -5.05 9.30 -9.73
CA VAL A 253 -4.20 9.14 -8.55
C VAL A 253 -5.02 8.56 -7.39
N THR A 254 -4.40 7.73 -6.56
CA THR A 254 -4.99 7.36 -5.26
C THR A 254 -4.77 8.49 -4.26
N GLN A 255 -5.54 8.54 -3.19
CA GLN A 255 -5.31 9.45 -2.07
C GLN A 255 -5.45 8.70 -0.75
N HIS A 256 -4.47 8.91 0.13
CA HIS A 256 -4.58 8.52 1.53
C HIS A 256 -5.42 9.56 2.29
N GLY A 257 -6.50 9.14 2.94
CA GLY A 257 -7.28 9.94 3.88
C GLY A 257 -6.45 10.36 5.11
N ARG A 258 -6.96 11.30 5.93
CA ARG A 258 -6.25 11.68 7.18
C ARG A 258 -6.44 10.66 8.30
N ASP A 259 -5.41 10.46 9.10
CA ASP A 259 -5.42 9.50 10.24
C ASP A 259 -6.01 10.16 11.48
N GLN A 260 -6.61 9.49 12.46
CA GLN A 260 -6.97 10.02 13.80
C GLN A 260 -8.18 10.97 13.89
N LEU A 261 -9.21 10.77 13.05
CA LEU A 261 -10.37 11.66 13.03
C LEU A 261 -11.14 11.65 14.37
N SER A 262 -11.48 10.47 14.90
CA SER A 262 -12.18 10.35 16.19
C SER A 262 -11.27 10.64 17.39
N GLN A 263 -9.99 10.27 17.31
CA GLN A 263 -9.00 10.54 18.35
C GLN A 263 -8.76 12.04 18.53
N ASN A 264 -8.74 12.82 17.45
CA ASN A 264 -8.53 14.27 17.53
C ASN A 264 -9.82 15.04 17.80
N TRP A 265 -10.97 14.47 17.42
CA TRP A 265 -12.28 15.12 17.50
C TRP A 265 -13.37 14.22 18.10
N PRO A 266 -13.17 13.69 19.33
CA PRO A 266 -14.06 12.68 19.92
C PRO A 266 -15.48 13.19 20.20
N LYS A 267 -15.67 14.51 20.27
CA LYS A 267 -17.00 15.14 20.40
C LYS A 267 -17.81 15.17 19.10
N LEU A 268 -17.15 14.97 17.96
CA LEU A 268 -17.77 15.04 16.64
C LEU A 268 -17.90 13.67 15.98
N TYR A 269 -17.00 12.74 16.29
CA TYR A 269 -16.96 11.42 15.68
C TYR A 269 -16.87 10.32 16.72
N THR A 270 -17.65 9.27 16.49
CA THR A 270 -17.51 7.99 17.19
C THR A 270 -16.25 7.26 16.72
N VAL A 271 -15.83 6.24 17.49
CA VAL A 271 -14.73 5.35 17.10
C VAL A 271 -15.00 4.69 15.74
N ASP A 272 -16.19 4.14 15.53
CA ASP A 272 -16.52 3.43 14.29
C ASP A 272 -16.52 4.38 13.08
N GLN A 273 -16.96 5.62 13.25
CA GLN A 273 -16.79 6.65 12.22
C GLN A 273 -15.31 6.95 11.96
N GLY A 274 -14.47 7.05 13.00
CA GLY A 274 -13.03 7.29 12.82
C GLY A 274 -12.29 6.13 12.14
N VAL A 275 -12.82 4.91 12.20
CA VAL A 275 -12.30 3.72 11.52
C VAL A 275 -12.65 3.72 10.04
N GLU A 276 -13.84 4.21 9.69
CA GLU A 276 -14.31 4.23 8.30
C GLU A 276 -14.02 5.55 7.59
N LEU A 277 -13.82 6.65 8.32
CA LEU A 277 -13.62 7.99 7.79
C LEU A 277 -12.24 8.57 8.17
N PRO A 278 -11.70 9.45 7.32
CA PRO A 278 -12.12 9.73 5.95
C PRO A 278 -11.91 8.56 4.98
N ALA A 279 -12.61 8.58 3.85
CA ALA A 279 -12.40 7.60 2.80
C ALA A 279 -10.95 7.62 2.28
N GLU A 280 -10.48 6.47 1.84
CA GLU A 280 -9.43 6.42 0.81
C GLU A 280 -10.08 6.66 -0.55
N GLU A 281 -9.35 7.26 -1.49
CA GLU A 281 -9.95 7.78 -2.72
C GLU A 281 -9.17 7.38 -3.97
N LEU A 282 -9.89 7.16 -5.07
CA LEU A 282 -9.38 7.18 -6.44
C LEU A 282 -9.89 8.45 -7.11
N LEU A 283 -8.98 9.30 -7.58
CA LEU A 283 -9.26 10.62 -8.14
C LEU A 283 -8.94 10.63 -9.64
N GLU A 284 -9.77 11.28 -10.48
CA GLU A 284 -9.40 11.64 -11.85
C GLU A 284 -8.74 13.03 -11.85
N LEU A 285 -7.45 13.09 -12.14
CA LEU A 285 -6.67 14.33 -12.08
C LEU A 285 -6.87 15.24 -13.30
N LYS A 286 -7.42 16.42 -13.03
CA LYS A 286 -7.58 17.53 -13.97
C LYS A 286 -6.64 18.68 -13.63
N GLN A 287 -6.12 19.35 -14.67
CA GLN A 287 -5.31 20.54 -14.51
C GLN A 287 -6.08 21.63 -13.73
N GLY A 288 -5.47 22.18 -12.70
CA GLY A 288 -6.09 23.17 -11.80
C GLY A 288 -7.11 22.58 -10.84
N GLY A 289 -7.27 21.25 -10.79
CA GLY A 289 -8.18 20.57 -9.87
C GLY A 289 -7.78 20.76 -8.41
N ASP A 290 -8.79 20.88 -7.55
CA ASP A 290 -8.66 20.94 -6.11
C ASP A 290 -9.55 19.85 -5.49
N TYR A 291 -8.92 18.87 -4.85
CA TYR A 291 -9.58 17.67 -4.29
C TYR A 291 -9.88 17.81 -2.79
N GLY A 292 -9.69 19.01 -2.23
CA GLY A 292 -10.30 19.41 -0.98
C GLY A 292 -9.41 19.32 0.27
N TRP A 293 -8.41 18.44 0.34
CA TRP A 293 -7.50 18.44 1.49
C TRP A 293 -6.78 19.80 1.60
N PRO A 294 -6.52 20.35 2.80
CA PRO A 294 -6.89 19.82 4.12
C PRO A 294 -8.27 20.25 4.61
N GLU A 295 -8.94 21.17 3.91
CA GLU A 295 -10.18 21.78 4.37
C GLU A 295 -11.38 20.83 4.29
N CYS A 296 -11.30 19.83 3.43
CA CYS A 296 -12.37 18.89 3.14
C CYS A 296 -11.88 17.46 3.20
N TYR A 297 -12.79 16.55 3.49
CA TYR A 297 -12.58 15.12 3.32
C TYR A 297 -13.83 14.47 2.73
N TYR A 298 -13.67 13.32 2.08
CA TYR A 298 -14.80 12.58 1.52
C TYR A 298 -15.42 11.65 2.56
N ASP A 299 -16.73 11.78 2.74
CA ASP A 299 -17.55 10.85 3.51
C ASP A 299 -18.29 9.94 2.52
N GLN A 300 -17.81 8.70 2.39
CA GLN A 300 -18.37 7.68 1.50
C GLN A 300 -19.72 7.14 1.97
N VAL A 301 -20.07 7.28 3.25
CA VAL A 301 -21.40 6.91 3.74
C VAL A 301 -22.43 7.94 3.28
N GLN A 302 -22.05 9.22 3.31
CA GLN A 302 -22.89 10.33 2.84
C GLN A 302 -22.73 10.64 1.34
N ASN A 303 -21.75 10.02 0.68
CA ASN A 303 -21.36 10.26 -0.72
C ASN A 303 -21.09 11.74 -1.06
N LYS A 304 -20.38 12.46 -0.19
CA LYS A 304 -20.06 13.88 -0.40
C LYS A 304 -18.78 14.32 0.30
N LEU A 305 -18.16 15.38 -0.21
CA LEU A 305 -17.12 16.11 0.52
C LEU A 305 -17.75 16.97 1.61
N VAL A 306 -17.13 16.97 2.78
CA VAL A 306 -17.58 17.72 3.97
C VAL A 306 -16.41 18.47 4.59
N LEU A 307 -16.73 19.56 5.30
CA LEU A 307 -15.72 20.40 5.93
C LEU A 307 -15.02 19.64 7.05
N ALA A 308 -13.69 19.68 7.05
CA ALA A 308 -12.86 19.08 8.08
C ALA A 308 -13.00 19.87 9.40
N PRO A 309 -12.99 19.20 10.56
CA PRO A 309 -13.12 19.85 11.87
C PRO A 309 -12.07 20.93 12.14
N GLU A 310 -10.83 20.72 11.68
CA GLU A 310 -9.71 21.66 11.77
C GLU A 310 -10.07 23.03 11.15
N TYR A 311 -11.05 23.05 10.24
CA TYR A 311 -11.46 24.22 9.47
C TYR A 311 -12.87 24.71 9.83
N GLY A 312 -13.51 24.13 10.85
CA GLY A 312 -14.85 24.51 11.34
C GLY A 312 -15.95 23.50 10.99
N GLY A 313 -15.60 22.31 10.54
CA GLY A 313 -16.54 21.22 10.29
C GLY A 313 -17.23 20.70 11.56
N ASP A 314 -18.42 20.15 11.40
CA ASP A 314 -19.37 19.81 12.47
C ASP A 314 -19.78 18.33 12.48
N GLY A 315 -18.84 17.44 12.13
CA GLY A 315 -19.09 16.00 12.06
C GLY A 315 -19.75 15.56 10.76
N GLY A 316 -19.38 16.17 9.64
CA GLY A 316 -19.84 15.78 8.30
C GLY A 316 -21.19 16.37 7.87
N LYS A 317 -21.74 17.38 8.57
CA LYS A 317 -23.03 18.00 8.19
C LYS A 317 -22.81 19.17 7.26
N THR A 318 -21.83 20.01 7.56
CA THR A 318 -21.46 21.21 6.80
C THR A 318 -20.59 20.84 5.60
N VAL A 319 -21.05 21.22 4.40
CA VAL A 319 -20.27 21.12 3.16
C VAL A 319 -19.43 22.38 2.95
N GLY A 320 -20.01 23.58 3.07
CA GLY A 320 -19.27 24.85 2.98
C GLY A 320 -18.41 24.96 1.70
N ALA A 321 -17.13 25.31 1.88
CA ALA A 321 -16.16 25.45 0.79
C ALA A 321 -15.91 24.15 0.02
N CYS A 322 -16.35 23.00 0.53
CA CYS A 322 -16.18 21.70 -0.10
C CYS A 322 -17.09 21.48 -1.31
N ALA A 323 -18.15 22.30 -1.47
CA ALA A 323 -19.09 22.19 -2.58
C ALA A 323 -18.45 22.47 -3.95
N SER A 324 -17.35 23.21 -4.01
CA SER A 324 -16.64 23.54 -5.24
C SER A 324 -15.43 22.64 -5.52
N LYS A 325 -15.18 21.65 -4.67
CA LYS A 325 -14.03 20.73 -4.77
C LYS A 325 -14.39 19.52 -5.64
N GLN A 326 -13.38 18.86 -6.18
CA GLN A 326 -13.54 17.68 -7.02
C GLN A 326 -13.71 16.43 -6.15
N ALA A 327 -14.82 15.72 -6.33
CA ALA A 327 -15.09 14.45 -5.67
C ALA A 327 -14.33 13.28 -6.33
N PRO A 328 -14.11 12.17 -5.60
CA PRO A 328 -13.44 11.00 -6.15
C PRO A 328 -14.29 10.27 -7.20
N VAL A 329 -13.63 9.51 -8.08
CA VAL A 329 -14.30 8.58 -9.00
C VAL A 329 -14.73 7.28 -8.31
N ALA A 330 -14.00 6.88 -7.27
CA ALA A 330 -14.32 5.76 -6.38
C ALA A 330 -13.75 6.04 -4.98
N ALA A 331 -14.43 5.55 -3.96
CA ALA A 331 -14.04 5.73 -2.56
C ALA A 331 -14.05 4.38 -1.83
N PHE A 332 -13.19 4.24 -0.84
CA PHE A 332 -12.98 3.03 -0.06
C PHE A 332 -12.99 3.35 1.44
N PRO A 333 -13.23 2.36 2.32
CA PRO A 333 -13.05 2.52 3.76
C PRO A 333 -11.75 3.22 4.13
N GLY A 334 -11.76 3.99 5.21
CA GLY A 334 -10.58 4.70 5.68
C GLY A 334 -9.42 3.77 6.10
N HIS A 335 -8.22 4.33 5.99
CA HIS A 335 -6.95 3.82 6.48
C HIS A 335 -6.40 2.57 5.77
N LEU A 336 -6.96 2.15 4.63
CA LEU A 336 -6.45 0.99 3.88
C LEU A 336 -5.10 1.25 3.20
N ALA A 337 -4.69 2.52 3.07
CA ALA A 337 -3.40 2.96 2.54
C ALA A 337 -3.13 2.52 1.09
N PRO A 338 -3.77 3.14 0.08
CA PRO A 338 -3.61 2.78 -1.34
C PRO A 338 -2.24 3.23 -1.88
N ASN A 339 -1.24 2.33 -1.85
CA ASN A 339 0.16 2.64 -2.16
C ASN A 339 0.52 2.54 -3.65
N ASP A 340 -0.28 1.86 -4.46
CA ASP A 340 -0.06 1.84 -5.91
C ASP A 340 -1.36 1.62 -6.68
N LEU A 341 -1.36 2.01 -7.95
CA LEU A 341 -2.49 1.96 -8.88
C LEU A 341 -2.02 1.49 -10.25
N LEU A 342 -2.77 0.55 -10.83
CA LEU A 342 -2.59 0.14 -12.21
C LEU A 342 -3.93 0.11 -12.94
N ILE A 343 -4.09 0.93 -13.98
CA ILE A 343 -5.18 0.75 -14.94
C ILE A 343 -4.81 -0.39 -15.89
N TYR A 344 -5.57 -1.48 -15.86
CA TYR A 344 -5.24 -2.67 -16.62
C TYR A 344 -5.64 -2.54 -18.09
N THR A 345 -4.64 -2.44 -18.97
CA THR A 345 -4.86 -2.27 -20.42
C THR A 345 -4.53 -3.52 -21.24
N GLY A 346 -4.01 -4.56 -20.59
CA GLY A 346 -3.66 -5.84 -21.18
C GLY A 346 -4.88 -6.66 -21.62
N THR A 347 -4.61 -7.80 -22.23
CA THR A 347 -5.65 -8.69 -22.77
C THR A 347 -5.59 -10.11 -22.21
N GLN A 348 -4.58 -10.42 -21.38
CA GLN A 348 -4.45 -11.73 -20.74
C GLN A 348 -5.58 -11.96 -19.74
N PHE A 349 -5.96 -10.94 -18.97
CA PHE A 349 -7.09 -11.02 -18.07
C PHE A 349 -8.40 -10.95 -18.89
N PRO A 350 -9.45 -11.64 -18.42
CA PRO A 350 -10.70 -11.73 -19.15
C PRO A 350 -11.41 -10.37 -19.21
N GLY A 351 -12.33 -10.23 -20.17
CA GLY A 351 -13.01 -8.97 -20.49
C GLY A 351 -13.48 -8.14 -19.27
N PRO A 352 -14.12 -8.73 -18.25
CA PRO A 352 -14.60 -7.99 -17.09
C PRO A 352 -13.52 -7.30 -16.24
N TYR A 353 -12.25 -7.72 -16.35
CA TYR A 353 -11.11 -7.12 -15.63
C TYR A 353 -10.35 -6.07 -16.46
N ARG A 354 -10.75 -5.84 -17.71
CA ARG A 354 -10.08 -4.89 -18.60
C ARG A 354 -10.55 -3.46 -18.34
N ASP A 355 -9.63 -2.53 -18.51
CA ASP A 355 -9.84 -1.08 -18.37
C ASP A 355 -10.28 -0.61 -16.97
N GLY A 356 -10.30 -1.52 -15.98
CA GLY A 356 -10.48 -1.19 -14.56
C GLY A 356 -9.17 -0.93 -13.83
N ALA A 357 -9.30 -0.55 -12.56
CA ALA A 357 -8.18 -0.19 -11.69
C ALA A 357 -7.85 -1.32 -10.71
N PHE A 358 -6.60 -1.76 -10.68
CA PHE A 358 -6.05 -2.52 -9.56
C PHE A 358 -5.39 -1.54 -8.58
N ILE A 359 -5.67 -1.68 -7.29
CA ILE A 359 -5.13 -0.81 -6.24
C ILE A 359 -4.52 -1.68 -5.15
N ALA A 360 -3.26 -1.41 -4.81
CA ALA A 360 -2.56 -2.09 -3.73
C ALA A 360 -2.81 -1.36 -2.40
N PHE A 361 -3.58 -1.98 -1.51
CA PHE A 361 -3.81 -1.48 -0.16
C PHE A 361 -2.78 -2.08 0.79
N HIS A 362 -1.92 -1.20 1.30
CA HIS A 362 -0.76 -1.54 2.12
C HIS A 362 -1.12 -1.98 3.54
N GLY A 363 -2.34 -1.66 3.98
CA GLY A 363 -2.86 -2.06 5.27
C GLY A 363 -2.75 -0.99 6.35
N SER A 364 -3.77 -0.96 7.19
CA SER A 364 -3.98 0.10 8.17
C SER A 364 -3.12 -0.05 9.42
N TRP A 365 -2.86 1.10 10.04
CA TRP A 365 -2.43 1.19 11.45
C TRP A 365 -3.48 1.91 12.31
N ASN A 366 -4.17 2.90 11.73
CA ASN A 366 -5.10 3.80 12.40
C ASN A 366 -6.57 3.31 12.39
N ARG A 367 -6.81 2.03 12.70
CA ARG A 367 -8.17 1.50 12.93
C ARG A 367 -8.41 1.03 14.37
N ALA A 368 -7.39 1.05 15.23
CA ALA A 368 -7.55 0.71 16.63
C ALA A 368 -8.57 1.64 17.33
N PRO A 369 -9.40 1.12 18.24
CA PRO A 369 -9.42 -0.25 18.81
C PRO A 369 -10.04 -1.34 17.91
N ARG A 370 -10.62 -0.98 16.76
CA ARG A 370 -11.19 -1.98 15.84
C ARG A 370 -10.09 -2.67 15.04
N ASP A 371 -10.50 -3.72 14.33
CA ASP A 371 -9.58 -4.48 13.50
C ASP A 371 -8.98 -3.59 12.41
N GLN A 372 -7.71 -3.86 12.15
CA GLN A 372 -7.05 -3.36 10.97
C GLN A 372 -7.68 -3.98 9.71
N ALA A 373 -7.52 -3.30 8.59
CA ALA A 373 -8.05 -3.73 7.30
C ALA A 373 -7.08 -3.34 6.19
N GLY A 374 -7.33 -3.87 4.99
CA GLY A 374 -6.46 -3.69 3.82
C GLY A 374 -5.57 -4.91 3.66
N TYR A 375 -4.27 -4.70 3.45
CA TYR A 375 -3.31 -5.78 3.19
C TYR A 375 -3.73 -6.66 2.01
N ASN A 376 -4.22 -6.02 0.95
CA ASN A 376 -4.82 -6.70 -0.18
C ASN A 376 -4.68 -5.89 -1.46
N VAL A 377 -5.01 -6.50 -2.59
CA VAL A 377 -5.17 -5.80 -3.86
C VAL A 377 -6.64 -5.84 -4.24
N VAL A 378 -7.24 -4.69 -4.52
CA VAL A 378 -8.62 -4.63 -5.03
C VAL A 378 -8.64 -4.45 -6.54
N PHE A 379 -9.76 -4.84 -7.16
CA PHE A 379 -10.12 -4.45 -8.51
C PHE A 379 -11.38 -3.58 -8.47
N GLN A 380 -11.28 -2.34 -8.97
CA GLN A 380 -12.39 -1.41 -9.17
C GLN A 380 -12.73 -1.36 -10.66
N PRO A 381 -13.88 -1.92 -11.08
CA PRO A 381 -14.34 -1.80 -12.47
C PRO A 381 -14.53 -0.33 -12.84
N LEU A 382 -13.99 0.09 -13.98
CA LEU A 382 -14.19 1.42 -14.53
C LEU A 382 -14.89 1.33 -15.89
N SER A 383 -15.72 2.33 -16.19
CA SER A 383 -16.31 2.52 -17.51
C SER A 383 -16.37 4.01 -17.79
N ASP A 384 -15.79 4.42 -18.92
CA ASP A 384 -15.65 5.82 -19.31
C ASP A 384 -15.14 6.73 -18.17
N GLY A 385 -14.12 6.25 -17.47
CA GLY A 385 -13.41 6.98 -16.42
C GLY A 385 -14.16 7.17 -15.12
N LYS A 386 -15.25 6.42 -14.92
CA LYS A 386 -16.04 6.38 -13.68
C LYS A 386 -16.10 4.98 -13.14
N ALA A 387 -16.32 4.83 -11.83
CA ALA A 387 -16.66 3.54 -11.24
C ALA A 387 -17.91 2.97 -11.90
N ALA A 388 -17.80 1.75 -12.43
CA ALA A 388 -18.90 1.07 -13.12
C ALA A 388 -19.71 0.16 -12.19
N ASN A 389 -19.08 -0.38 -11.15
CA ASN A 389 -19.65 -1.28 -10.14
C ASN A 389 -18.87 -1.14 -8.83
N HIS A 390 -19.29 -1.85 -7.78
CA HIS A 390 -18.48 -1.98 -6.56
C HIS A 390 -17.14 -2.68 -6.85
N TYR A 391 -16.11 -2.28 -6.12
CA TYR A 391 -14.84 -2.99 -6.14
C TYR A 391 -14.97 -4.39 -5.51
N VAL A 392 -14.02 -5.26 -5.83
CA VAL A 392 -13.83 -6.55 -5.15
C VAL A 392 -12.40 -6.65 -4.63
N VAL A 393 -12.19 -7.37 -3.53
CA VAL A 393 -10.85 -7.81 -3.14
C VAL A 393 -10.37 -8.83 -4.16
N PHE A 394 -9.39 -8.48 -4.97
CA PHE A 394 -8.86 -9.32 -6.06
C PHE A 394 -7.80 -10.30 -5.56
N ALA A 395 -6.93 -9.86 -4.66
CA ALA A 395 -5.92 -10.69 -4.01
C ALA A 395 -5.90 -10.39 -2.51
N ASP A 396 -5.87 -11.42 -1.67
CA ASP A 396 -5.94 -11.32 -0.21
C ASP A 396 -4.90 -12.25 0.46
N GLY A 397 -4.76 -12.19 1.78
CA GLY A 397 -3.90 -13.09 2.56
C GLY A 397 -2.49 -12.57 2.82
N PHE A 398 -2.13 -11.39 2.30
CA PHE A 398 -0.80 -10.82 2.47
C PHE A 398 -0.41 -10.65 3.95
N ALA A 399 -1.34 -10.23 4.81
CA ALA A 399 -1.08 -10.07 6.24
C ALA A 399 -0.67 -11.39 6.94
N GLY A 400 -1.09 -12.54 6.43
CA GLY A 400 -0.92 -13.82 7.12
C GLY A 400 -1.71 -13.88 8.42
N ALA A 401 -1.09 -14.40 9.49
CA ALA A 401 -1.75 -14.63 10.78
C ALA A 401 -2.03 -13.34 11.58
N HIS A 402 -1.29 -12.26 11.30
CA HIS A 402 -1.35 -11.03 12.08
C HIS A 402 -1.60 -9.83 11.16
N MET A 403 -2.78 -9.23 11.26
CA MET A 403 -3.13 -8.05 10.49
C MET A 403 -2.74 -6.79 11.26
N ASP A 404 -1.44 -6.53 11.35
CA ASP A 404 -0.90 -5.29 11.88
C ASP A 404 0.43 -4.93 11.20
N PRO A 405 0.84 -3.66 11.19
CA PRO A 405 2.00 -3.21 10.43
C PRO A 405 3.34 -3.82 10.87
N GLY A 406 3.45 -4.27 12.13
CA GLY A 406 4.69 -4.80 12.70
C GLY A 406 4.89 -6.29 12.46
N ARG A 407 3.81 -7.05 12.26
CA ARG A 407 3.84 -8.52 12.13
C ARG A 407 3.22 -9.08 10.86
N ALA A 408 2.58 -8.26 10.03
CA ALA A 408 2.05 -8.70 8.74
C ALA A 408 3.13 -9.41 7.92
N ALA A 409 2.81 -10.59 7.37
CA ALA A 409 3.76 -11.38 6.59
C ALA A 409 4.21 -10.63 5.32
N PHE A 410 3.29 -9.91 4.66
CA PHE A 410 3.53 -9.09 3.50
C PHE A 410 2.59 -7.89 3.48
N ARG A 411 2.99 -6.82 2.81
CA ARG A 411 2.20 -5.59 2.64
C ARG A 411 2.29 -5.07 1.20
N PRO A 412 1.22 -5.17 0.38
CA PRO A 412 1.25 -4.75 -1.03
C PRO A 412 1.64 -3.28 -1.20
N SER A 413 2.66 -3.01 -2.02
CA SER A 413 3.26 -1.69 -2.17
C SER A 413 3.48 -1.26 -3.62
N GLY A 414 3.51 -2.21 -4.57
CA GLY A 414 3.80 -1.92 -5.97
C GLY A 414 3.03 -2.82 -6.93
N LEU A 415 2.62 -2.28 -8.07
CA LEU A 415 1.89 -2.95 -9.14
C LEU A 415 2.53 -2.64 -10.49
N ALA A 416 2.62 -3.63 -11.38
CA ALA A 416 2.96 -3.36 -12.78
C ALA A 416 2.39 -4.41 -13.72
N MET A 417 2.20 -4.05 -14.98
CA MET A 417 1.75 -4.97 -16.02
C MET A 417 2.92 -5.39 -16.90
N GLY A 418 3.12 -6.70 -17.07
CA GLY A 418 4.04 -7.25 -18.06
C GLY A 418 3.52 -7.07 -19.50
N PRO A 419 4.39 -7.14 -20.52
CA PRO A 419 3.95 -7.04 -21.92
C PRO A 419 3.08 -8.22 -22.37
N ASP A 420 3.11 -9.34 -21.64
CA ASP A 420 2.21 -10.49 -21.79
C ASP A 420 0.87 -10.30 -21.06
N GLY A 421 0.64 -9.14 -20.44
CA GLY A 421 -0.55 -8.80 -19.67
C GLY A 421 -0.59 -9.42 -18.27
N ALA A 422 0.49 -10.01 -17.75
CA ALA A 422 0.53 -10.49 -16.38
C ALA A 422 0.58 -9.30 -15.40
N LEU A 423 -0.03 -9.45 -14.23
CA LEU A 423 0.06 -8.46 -13.15
C LEU A 423 1.20 -8.86 -12.21
N TYR A 424 2.11 -7.93 -11.94
CA TYR A 424 3.11 -8.07 -10.89
C TYR A 424 2.65 -7.31 -9.65
N ILE A 425 2.82 -7.92 -8.48
CA ILE A 425 2.50 -7.33 -7.17
C ILE A 425 3.79 -7.39 -6.35
N GLY A 426 4.22 -6.29 -5.75
CA GLY A 426 5.35 -6.24 -4.83
C GLY A 426 4.91 -5.97 -3.39
N ASP A 427 5.68 -6.45 -2.41
CA ASP A 427 5.55 -6.04 -1.00
C ASP A 427 6.83 -5.40 -0.45
N ASP A 428 6.70 -4.58 0.59
CA ASP A 428 7.82 -3.89 1.21
C ASP A 428 8.29 -4.45 2.56
N VAL A 429 7.77 -5.61 2.98
CA VAL A 429 8.24 -6.29 4.20
C VAL A 429 9.45 -7.16 3.86
N HIS A 430 9.29 -8.05 2.88
CA HIS A 430 10.33 -9.00 2.46
C HIS A 430 10.83 -8.75 1.04
N GLY A 431 10.08 -7.98 0.24
CA GLY A 431 10.44 -7.74 -1.16
C GLY A 431 10.06 -8.89 -2.06
N ARG A 432 9.02 -9.63 -1.71
CA ARG A 432 8.42 -10.61 -2.61
C ARG A 432 7.72 -9.89 -3.74
N ILE A 433 7.91 -10.44 -4.94
CA ILE A 433 7.19 -10.05 -6.13
C ILE A 433 6.41 -11.28 -6.60
N TRP A 434 5.09 -11.17 -6.66
CA TRP A 434 4.22 -12.16 -7.29
C TRP A 434 4.01 -11.81 -8.75
N ARG A 435 3.89 -12.82 -9.60
CA ARG A 435 3.40 -12.69 -10.98
C ARG A 435 2.06 -13.40 -11.07
N VAL A 436 1.03 -12.68 -11.48
CA VAL A 436 -0.36 -13.14 -11.54
C VAL A 436 -0.82 -13.26 -12.98
N THR A 437 -1.39 -14.42 -13.30
CA THR A 437 -1.90 -14.77 -14.63
C THR A 437 -3.31 -15.35 -14.55
N TYR A 438 -4.07 -15.26 -15.65
CA TYR A 438 -5.40 -15.87 -15.74
C TYR A 438 -5.35 -17.20 -16.50
N HIS A 439 -5.96 -18.23 -15.91
CA HIS A 439 -6.02 -19.60 -16.44
C HIS A 439 -7.45 -20.17 -16.47
N GLY A 440 -8.45 -19.40 -16.06
CA GLY A 440 -9.86 -19.80 -16.14
C GLY A 440 -10.43 -19.72 -17.56
N ASP A 441 -11.70 -20.07 -17.72
CA ASP A 441 -12.42 -19.85 -18.97
C ASP A 441 -12.79 -18.37 -19.11
N ALA A 442 -12.26 -17.71 -20.14
CA ALA A 442 -12.50 -16.29 -20.37
C ALA A 442 -13.96 -15.99 -20.80
N ALA A 443 -14.68 -16.97 -21.36
CA ALA A 443 -16.06 -16.78 -21.81
C ALA A 443 -17.06 -16.72 -20.65
N THR A 444 -16.73 -17.33 -19.52
CA THR A 444 -17.57 -17.42 -18.32
C THR A 444 -17.05 -16.59 -17.15
N ALA A 445 -15.86 -15.99 -17.28
CA ALA A 445 -15.25 -15.14 -16.27
C ALA A 445 -16.19 -14.01 -15.80
N GLN A 446 -16.20 -13.77 -14.49
CA GLN A 446 -16.92 -12.66 -13.87
C GLN A 446 -15.99 -11.98 -12.86
N VAL A 447 -16.23 -10.70 -12.59
CA VAL A 447 -15.57 -10.02 -11.47
C VAL A 447 -16.10 -10.64 -10.17
N ALA A 448 -15.21 -11.23 -9.39
CA ALA A 448 -15.54 -11.85 -8.11
C ALA A 448 -14.40 -11.64 -7.11
N ALA A 449 -14.76 -11.57 -5.82
CA ALA A 449 -13.76 -11.45 -4.76
C ALA A 449 -12.93 -12.75 -4.65
N ALA A 450 -11.67 -12.60 -4.24
CA ALA A 450 -10.87 -13.69 -3.75
C ALA A 450 -11.59 -14.37 -2.56
N PRO A 451 -11.49 -15.70 -2.41
CA PRO A 451 -11.94 -16.34 -1.20
C PRO A 451 -11.14 -15.78 -0.02
N ALA A 452 -11.82 -15.61 1.12
CA ALA A 452 -11.13 -15.26 2.35
C ALA A 452 -9.98 -16.26 2.59
N PRO A 453 -8.79 -15.77 3.00
CA PRO A 453 -7.69 -16.66 3.35
C PRO A 453 -8.18 -17.69 4.37
N ALA A 454 -7.75 -18.95 4.22
CA ALA A 454 -8.00 -19.92 5.28
C ALA A 454 -7.38 -19.34 6.56
N ALA A 455 -8.20 -19.00 7.55
CA ALA A 455 -7.71 -18.53 8.83
C ALA A 455 -6.65 -19.53 9.29
N ALA A 456 -5.44 -19.06 9.58
CA ALA A 456 -4.42 -19.91 10.16
C ALA A 456 -5.05 -20.56 11.39
N SER A 457 -5.36 -21.86 11.29
CA SER A 457 -6.11 -22.58 12.30
C SER A 457 -5.27 -22.62 13.56
N GLY A 458 -5.53 -21.70 14.48
CA GLY A 458 -5.10 -21.82 15.87
C GLY A 458 -5.74 -23.05 16.51
N PRO A 459 -5.08 -23.69 17.49
CA PRO A 459 -5.60 -24.92 18.09
C PRO A 459 -6.94 -24.64 18.79
N GLY A 460 -7.89 -25.54 18.57
CA GLY A 460 -9.28 -25.32 18.94
C GLY A 460 -9.60 -25.35 20.44
N GLY A 461 -10.80 -24.84 20.74
CA GLY A 461 -11.60 -25.23 21.89
C GLY A 461 -11.34 -24.47 23.19
N GLY A 462 -12.10 -23.39 23.41
CA GLY A 462 -12.27 -22.78 24.74
C GLY A 462 -12.82 -21.35 24.68
N ALA A 463 -14.10 -21.20 25.03
CA ALA A 463 -14.84 -19.96 25.34
C ALA A 463 -14.49 -18.68 24.54
N VAL A 464 -15.41 -18.27 23.65
CA VAL A 464 -15.37 -16.97 22.97
C VAL A 464 -15.61 -15.84 24.00
N PRO A 465 -14.68 -14.91 24.23
CA PRO A 465 -14.98 -13.65 24.92
C PRO A 465 -15.77 -12.72 23.99
N PRO A 466 -16.58 -11.79 24.52
CA PRO A 466 -17.36 -10.90 23.68
C PRO A 466 -16.42 -9.91 22.97
N GLU A 467 -16.45 -9.93 21.63
CA GLU A 467 -15.95 -8.91 20.68
C GLU A 467 -14.43 -8.68 20.61
N GLY A 468 -13.81 -9.06 19.48
CA GLY A 468 -12.50 -8.54 19.05
C GLY A 468 -11.62 -9.57 18.33
N THR A 469 -11.45 -9.41 17.02
CA THR A 469 -10.68 -10.26 16.09
C THR A 469 -9.17 -10.00 16.12
N HIS A 470 -8.66 -9.43 17.22
CA HIS A 470 -7.21 -9.35 17.44
C HIS A 470 -6.69 -10.77 17.64
N ALA A 471 -5.65 -11.16 16.89
CA ALA A 471 -5.04 -12.50 17.01
C ALA A 471 -4.60 -12.86 18.44
N ASP A 472 -4.45 -11.83 19.27
CA ASP A 472 -4.01 -11.89 20.65
C ASP A 472 -5.16 -11.66 21.67
N ALA A 473 -6.42 -11.58 21.22
CA ALA A 473 -7.55 -11.28 22.11
C ALA A 473 -7.80 -12.39 23.15
N GLY A 474 -8.10 -12.00 24.39
CA GLY A 474 -8.40 -12.96 25.47
C GLY A 474 -7.21 -13.81 25.93
N ARG A 475 -5.99 -13.42 25.55
CA ARG A 475 -4.77 -14.04 26.04
C ARG A 475 -4.64 -13.90 27.55
N THR A 476 -4.12 -14.94 28.17
CA THR A 476 -3.87 -14.91 29.60
C THR A 476 -2.61 -14.08 29.86
N THR A 477 -2.58 -13.32 30.96
CA THR A 477 -1.40 -12.54 31.39
C THR A 477 -0.59 -13.18 32.55
N PRO A 478 -0.56 -14.52 32.77
CA PRO A 478 -0.44 -15.05 34.13
C PRO A 478 0.89 -14.79 34.83
N ASP A 479 1.95 -14.48 34.08
CA ASP A 479 3.33 -14.42 34.59
C ASP A 479 4.02 -13.07 34.38
N LEU A 480 3.28 -12.02 34.03
CA LEU A 480 3.85 -10.67 33.95
C LEU A 480 4.18 -10.12 35.37
N PRO A 481 5.34 -9.47 35.55
CA PRO A 481 5.69 -8.86 36.82
C PRO A 481 4.75 -7.68 37.14
N VAL A 482 4.43 -7.49 38.42
CA VAL A 482 3.59 -6.38 38.86
C VAL A 482 4.47 -5.23 39.35
N PRO A 483 4.31 -4.00 38.83
CA PRO A 483 5.10 -2.87 39.31
C PRO A 483 4.79 -2.55 40.78
N PRO A 484 5.76 -1.99 41.53
CA PRO A 484 5.49 -1.48 42.87
C PRO A 484 4.32 -0.49 42.87
N GLY A 485 3.31 -0.75 43.71
CA GLY A 485 2.12 0.08 43.82
C GLY A 485 0.97 -0.27 42.87
N ALA A 486 1.12 -1.31 42.04
CA ALA A 486 0.05 -1.85 41.20
C ALA A 486 -0.41 -3.25 41.68
N THR A 487 -1.53 -3.73 41.13
CA THR A 487 -2.05 -5.09 41.33
C THR A 487 -2.01 -5.91 40.04
N LYS A 488 -2.12 -7.24 40.16
CA LYS A 488 -2.28 -8.13 38.99
C LYS A 488 -3.51 -7.75 38.16
N ASP A 489 -4.61 -7.39 38.82
CA ASP A 489 -5.84 -6.96 38.14
C ASP A 489 -5.66 -5.67 37.35
N GLN A 490 -4.84 -4.73 37.85
CA GLN A 490 -4.49 -3.51 37.11
C GLN A 490 -3.62 -3.82 35.87
N VAL A 491 -2.68 -4.77 35.97
CA VAL A 491 -1.91 -5.22 34.80
C VAL A 491 -2.82 -5.90 33.77
N ALA A 492 -3.73 -6.77 34.21
CA ALA A 492 -4.69 -7.44 33.32
C ALA A 492 -5.67 -6.45 32.67
N LEU A 493 -6.18 -5.46 33.42
CA LEU A 493 -6.98 -4.38 32.86
C LEU A 493 -6.18 -3.56 31.86
N GLY A 494 -4.92 -3.24 32.18
CA GLY A 494 -4.02 -2.51 31.29
C GLY A 494 -3.77 -3.21 29.96
N ASP A 495 -3.61 -4.53 29.98
CA ASP A 495 -3.52 -5.36 28.76
C ASP A 495 -4.79 -5.21 27.92
N ARG A 496 -5.98 -5.41 28.51
CA ARG A 496 -7.24 -5.25 27.79
C ARG A 496 -7.42 -3.85 27.20
N ILE A 497 -7.04 -2.80 27.93
CA ILE A 497 -7.10 -1.41 27.43
C ILE A 497 -6.12 -1.24 26.27
N PHE A 498 -4.89 -1.73 26.39
CA PHE A 498 -3.88 -1.61 25.34
C PHE A 498 -4.36 -2.19 24.00
N HIS A 499 -5.08 -3.32 24.05
CA HIS A 499 -5.62 -4.04 22.88
C HIS A 499 -7.00 -3.53 22.43
N GLY A 500 -7.55 -2.53 23.11
CA GLY A 500 -8.86 -1.97 22.76
C GLY A 500 -10.06 -2.81 23.20
N GLU A 501 -9.84 -3.87 23.98
CA GLU A 501 -10.88 -4.72 24.58
C GLU A 501 -11.60 -4.03 25.75
N ALA A 502 -11.00 -2.96 26.30
CA ALA A 502 -11.57 -2.13 27.34
C ALA A 502 -11.29 -0.65 27.08
N SER A 503 -12.23 0.21 27.50
CA SER A 503 -12.11 1.68 27.46
C SER A 503 -11.70 2.29 26.11
N ASN A 504 -11.94 1.58 24.99
CA ASN A 504 -11.58 1.97 23.63
C ASN A 504 -10.08 2.36 23.47
N GLY A 505 -9.18 1.72 24.20
CA GLY A 505 -7.76 2.03 24.08
C GLY A 505 -7.20 1.71 22.68
N THR A 506 -6.28 2.55 22.21
CA THR A 506 -5.78 2.54 20.82
C THR A 506 -4.32 2.11 20.71
N CYS A 507 -3.69 1.74 21.83
CA CYS A 507 -2.25 1.59 21.96
C CYS A 507 -1.66 0.59 20.95
N ALA A 508 -2.31 -0.58 20.79
CA ALA A 508 -1.87 -1.62 19.87
C ALA A 508 -1.82 -1.18 18.40
N GLY A 509 -2.62 -0.19 17.98
CA GLY A 509 -2.58 0.33 16.60
C GLY A 509 -1.24 0.98 16.24
N CYS A 510 -0.60 1.63 17.22
CA CYS A 510 0.72 2.25 17.03
C CYS A 510 1.86 1.32 17.46
N HIS A 511 1.66 0.51 18.49
CA HIS A 511 2.73 -0.27 19.12
C HIS A 511 2.71 -1.76 18.77
N GLY A 512 1.77 -2.20 17.91
CA GLY A 512 1.54 -3.61 17.62
C GLY A 512 0.83 -4.31 18.78
N SER A 513 0.07 -5.38 18.52
CA SER A 513 -0.61 -6.11 19.61
C SER A 513 0.33 -7.03 20.41
N ASP A 514 1.56 -7.23 19.96
CA ASP A 514 2.63 -7.83 20.78
C ASP A 514 3.48 -6.77 21.51
N ALA A 515 3.11 -5.49 21.37
CA ALA A 515 3.79 -4.33 21.92
C ALA A 515 5.26 -4.16 21.48
N LYS A 516 5.70 -4.86 20.41
CA LYS A 516 7.06 -4.77 19.87
C LYS A 516 7.26 -3.66 18.84
N GLY A 517 6.28 -2.78 18.70
CA GLY A 517 6.34 -1.62 17.84
C GLY A 517 5.91 -1.90 16.42
N THR A 518 5.80 -0.81 15.67
CA THR A 518 5.46 -0.77 14.25
C THR A 518 6.24 0.36 13.59
N PRO A 519 6.17 0.55 12.26
CA PRO A 519 6.71 1.75 11.61
C PRO A 519 6.26 3.09 12.23
N VAL A 520 5.10 3.13 12.90
CA VAL A 520 4.55 4.37 13.49
C VAL A 520 4.83 4.54 14.99
N GLY A 521 5.23 3.49 15.72
CA GLY A 521 5.43 3.54 17.18
C GLY A 521 6.47 2.55 17.71
N PRO A 522 7.15 2.88 18.83
CA PRO A 522 8.27 2.08 19.34
C PRO A 522 7.86 0.74 19.96
N ASP A 523 8.85 -0.16 20.01
CA ASP A 523 8.87 -1.34 20.86
C ASP A 523 8.83 -0.96 22.36
N LEU A 524 7.75 -1.32 23.04
CA LEU A 524 7.53 -1.07 24.46
C LEU A 524 8.01 -2.23 25.34
N ALA A 525 8.28 -3.41 24.78
CA ALA A 525 8.79 -4.58 25.49
C ALA A 525 10.33 -4.60 25.57
N SER A 526 11.02 -3.83 24.72
CA SER A 526 12.50 -3.80 24.64
C SER A 526 13.23 -3.36 25.91
N GLY A 527 12.56 -2.67 26.83
CA GLY A 527 13.17 -2.00 27.98
C GLY A 527 13.94 -0.72 27.62
N VAL A 528 13.90 -0.26 26.36
CA VAL A 528 14.55 0.97 25.89
C VAL A 528 13.57 2.15 25.96
N TRP A 529 13.90 3.15 26.76
CA TRP A 529 13.02 4.31 26.99
C TRP A 529 13.51 5.57 26.28
N ASN A 530 12.72 6.02 25.31
CA ASN A 530 12.97 7.27 24.58
C ASN A 530 12.57 8.52 25.39
N PHE A 531 11.65 8.36 26.34
CA PHE A 531 11.07 9.42 27.16
C PHE A 531 10.93 8.93 28.60
N GLY A 532 11.80 9.41 29.50
CA GLY A 532 11.85 8.98 30.90
C GLY A 532 12.82 7.82 31.16
N ASP A 533 12.70 7.22 32.34
CA ASP A 533 13.62 6.20 32.87
C ASP A 533 13.02 4.79 32.94
N GLY A 534 11.80 4.61 32.41
CA GLY A 534 11.08 3.34 32.48
C GLY A 534 10.39 3.05 33.81
N SER A 535 10.42 3.99 34.77
CA SER A 535 9.63 3.87 35.99
C SER A 535 8.13 3.93 35.67
N LEU A 536 7.30 3.28 36.50
CA LEU A 536 5.84 3.37 36.38
C LEU A 536 5.36 4.83 36.35
N ALA A 537 5.98 5.72 37.12
CA ALA A 537 5.66 7.14 37.12
C ALA A 537 6.00 7.83 35.79
N ALA A 538 7.16 7.54 35.20
CA ALA A 538 7.54 8.07 33.90
C ALA A 538 6.64 7.55 32.77
N ILE A 539 6.28 6.26 32.80
CA ILE A 539 5.35 5.66 31.84
C ILE A 539 3.96 6.29 31.97
N THR A 540 3.44 6.38 33.20
CA THR A 540 2.13 7.00 33.47
C THR A 540 2.09 8.43 32.95
N LYS A 541 3.15 9.22 33.21
CA LYS A 541 3.27 10.58 32.70
C LYS A 541 3.26 10.62 31.17
N THR A 542 4.05 9.75 30.52
CA THR A 542 4.15 9.69 29.07
C THR A 542 2.82 9.32 28.41
N VAL A 543 2.10 8.33 28.95
CA VAL A 543 0.75 7.98 28.47
C VAL A 543 -0.21 9.15 28.69
N THR A 544 -0.17 9.80 29.85
CA THR A 544 -1.06 10.91 30.18
C THR A 544 -0.86 12.12 29.26
N GLU A 545 0.40 12.51 29.02
CA GLU A 545 0.76 13.74 28.31
C GLU A 545 0.88 13.57 26.80
N GLY A 546 1.09 12.33 26.32
CA GLY A 546 1.38 12.07 24.92
C GLY A 546 2.83 12.37 24.54
N VAL A 547 3.15 12.10 23.27
CA VAL A 547 4.44 12.41 22.63
C VAL A 547 4.17 13.17 21.32
N PRO A 548 4.02 14.51 21.37
CA PRO A 548 3.73 15.31 20.17
C PRO A 548 4.89 15.38 19.17
N ARG A 549 6.13 15.11 19.62
CA ARG A 549 7.35 15.17 18.79
C ARG A 549 8.22 13.93 19.01
N PRO A 550 7.86 12.79 18.39
CA PRO A 550 8.64 11.56 18.49
C PRO A 550 10.04 11.73 17.87
N ARG A 551 11.09 11.17 18.51
CA ARG A 551 12.48 11.35 18.04
C ARG A 551 12.81 10.49 16.80
N ASN A 552 12.23 9.30 16.69
CA ASN A 552 12.57 8.29 15.67
C ASN A 552 11.35 7.68 14.94
N TYR A 553 10.16 8.23 15.16
CA TYR A 553 8.91 7.70 14.59
C TYR A 553 8.15 8.83 13.89
N THR A 554 7.22 8.48 13.03
CA THR A 554 6.35 9.46 12.31
C THR A 554 5.01 9.65 13.03
N GLY A 555 4.58 8.68 13.83
CA GLY A 555 3.37 8.76 14.64
C GLY A 555 3.56 9.62 15.89
N ALA A 556 3.04 10.85 15.88
CA ALA A 556 2.86 11.59 17.13
C ALA A 556 1.77 10.91 17.97
N MET A 557 2.07 10.71 19.26
CA MET A 557 1.14 10.07 20.20
C MET A 557 0.32 11.16 20.90
N PRO A 558 -0.99 11.29 20.65
CA PRO A 558 -1.82 12.19 21.44
C PRO A 558 -1.90 11.72 22.90
N PRO A 559 -2.25 12.62 23.85
CA PRO A 559 -2.56 12.25 25.23
C PRO A 559 -3.48 11.02 25.29
N LYS A 560 -3.11 10.04 26.13
CA LYS A 560 -3.86 8.79 26.33
C LYS A 560 -4.12 7.97 25.05
N GLY A 561 -3.27 8.14 24.02
CA GLY A 561 -3.47 7.52 22.70
C GLY A 561 -4.66 8.09 21.92
N GLY A 562 -5.24 9.21 22.39
CA GLY A 562 -6.45 9.80 21.81
C GLY A 562 -7.74 9.13 22.27
N ALA A 563 -7.67 8.20 23.23
CA ALA A 563 -8.84 7.60 23.87
C ALA A 563 -9.26 8.39 25.12
N GLU A 564 -10.53 8.31 25.50
CA GLU A 564 -11.09 8.93 26.71
C GLU A 564 -10.83 8.07 27.96
N LEU A 565 -9.54 7.80 28.26
CA LEU A 565 -9.17 6.96 29.41
C LEU A 565 -9.31 7.73 30.74
N SER A 566 -9.88 7.07 31.75
CA SER A 566 -9.85 7.57 33.13
C SER A 566 -8.44 7.54 33.72
N ASP A 567 -8.23 8.14 34.89
CA ASP A 567 -6.93 8.09 35.56
C ASP A 567 -6.59 6.66 36.02
N SER A 568 -7.59 5.88 36.43
CA SER A 568 -7.42 4.45 36.74
C SER A 568 -7.06 3.63 35.50
N ASP A 569 -7.68 3.92 34.36
CA ASP A 569 -7.34 3.26 33.09
C ASP A 569 -5.92 3.60 32.66
N THR A 570 -5.53 4.86 32.82
CA THR A 570 -4.19 5.36 32.50
C THR A 570 -3.13 4.70 33.39
N ALA A 571 -3.41 4.56 34.68
CA ALA A 571 -2.54 3.83 35.61
C ALA A 571 -2.46 2.33 35.28
N ALA A 572 -3.58 1.72 34.88
CA ALA A 572 -3.63 0.30 34.50
C ALA A 572 -2.79 0.03 33.23
N VAL A 573 -2.97 0.80 32.16
CA VAL A 573 -2.18 0.64 30.93
C VAL A 573 -0.69 0.92 31.18
N ALA A 574 -0.36 1.91 32.02
CA ALA A 574 1.02 2.15 32.40
C ALA A 574 1.63 0.98 33.21
N ALA A 575 0.84 0.34 34.07
CA ALA A 575 1.26 -0.85 34.80
C ALA A 575 1.50 -2.04 33.86
N TYR A 576 0.65 -2.23 32.86
CA TYR A 576 0.86 -3.24 31.82
C TYR A 576 2.12 -2.97 30.99
N VAL A 577 2.30 -1.75 30.49
CA VAL A 577 3.48 -1.35 29.72
C VAL A 577 4.77 -1.53 30.53
N TRP A 578 4.74 -1.19 31.82
CA TRP A 578 5.85 -1.50 32.72
C TRP A 578 6.08 -3.02 32.82
N ALA A 579 5.02 -3.80 32.99
CA ALA A 579 5.11 -5.23 33.19
C ALA A 579 5.76 -5.95 31.99
N ILE A 580 5.35 -5.62 30.76
CA ILE A 580 5.92 -6.21 29.54
C ILE A 580 7.37 -5.80 29.33
N SER A 581 7.77 -4.57 29.71
CA SER A 581 9.14 -4.10 29.55
C SER A 581 10.11 -4.66 30.60
N HIS A 582 9.59 -5.32 31.64
CA HIS A 582 10.36 -5.92 32.74
C HIS A 582 10.20 -7.45 32.81
N ALA A 583 9.43 -8.03 31.89
CA ALA A 583 9.38 -9.46 31.67
C ALA A 583 10.69 -9.90 31.00
N LYS A 584 11.36 -10.91 31.57
CA LYS A 584 12.63 -11.45 31.06
C LYS A 584 12.41 -12.72 30.25
#